data_AF-A0A8G0LNK6-F1
#
_entry.id   AF-A0A8G0LNK6-F1
#
_cell.length_a   1.000
_cell.length_b   1.000
_cell.length_c   1.000
_cell.angle_alpha   90.00
_cell.angle_beta   90.00
_cell.angle_gamma   90.00
#
_symmetry.space_group_name_H-M   'P 1'
#
loop_
_entity.id
_entity.type
_entity.pdbx_description
1 polymer ?
#
loop_
_entity_poly.entity_id
_entity_poly.type
_entity_poly.pdbx_seq_one_letter_code
_entity_poly.pdbx_strand_id
1 'polypeptide(L)'
;MTKVTVPNAVTGDSSEDAVSLDKTESSPQQAVAVGGDHPKSKSEPFISIEDGVHTIHGVDCIWHNMYAESTFTTFRWISPYDDIDSMLIKVARNVEQGLYSIISMSASKHSLTVVCACEKNWEDLPVGWYCR
;
A
#
# COMPACT_ATOMS: atom_id res chain seq x y z
N MET A 1 27.74 -17.12 52.41
CA MET A 1 29.16 -17.14 51.99
C MET A 1 29.84 -18.35 52.61
N THR A 2 30.56 -19.25 51.97
CA THR A 2 30.60 -19.82 50.62
C THR A 2 31.31 -21.16 50.86
N LYS A 3 30.70 -22.30 50.55
CA LYS A 3 31.29 -23.63 50.78
C LYS A 3 31.59 -24.29 49.41
N VAL A 4 32.89 -24.44 49.14
CA VAL A 4 33.61 -25.66 48.65
C VAL A 4 33.15 -26.22 47.29
N THR A 5 33.95 -26.04 46.24
CA THR A 5 35.01 -26.97 45.69
C THR A 5 34.39 -27.95 44.68
N VAL A 6 34.61 -27.77 43.35
CA VAL A 6 35.54 -28.48 42.41
C VAL A 6 35.57 -30.03 42.59
N PRO A 7 35.94 -30.91 41.61
CA PRO A 7 36.24 -30.77 40.17
C PRO A 7 35.72 -31.93 39.26
N ASN A 8 36.01 -31.81 37.95
CA ASN A 8 36.43 -32.82 36.96
C ASN A 8 35.72 -34.18 36.74
N ALA A 9 35.93 -34.63 35.49
CA ALA A 9 36.08 -36.02 35.03
C ALA A 9 34.77 -36.66 34.49
N VAL A 10 34.72 -37.46 33.42
CA VAL A 10 35.76 -38.09 32.58
C VAL A 10 35.06 -38.83 31.42
N THR A 11 35.75 -38.93 30.27
CA THR A 11 35.72 -39.98 29.20
C THR A 11 34.47 -40.36 28.40
N GLY A 12 34.74 -40.67 27.13
CA GLY A 12 33.92 -41.52 26.24
C GLY A 12 33.99 -41.01 24.80
N ASP A 13 35.14 -41.10 24.13
CA ASP A 13 35.63 -42.23 23.32
C ASP A 13 35.02 -42.28 21.91
N SER A 14 35.94 -42.38 20.94
CA SER A 14 35.83 -42.84 19.54
C SER A 14 34.64 -42.44 18.65
N SER A 15 34.95 -41.76 17.54
CA SER A 15 34.89 -42.30 16.16
C SER A 15 34.42 -41.24 15.16
N GLU A 16 35.28 -40.96 14.19
CA GLU A 16 34.98 -40.24 12.97
C GLU A 16 33.96 -41.03 12.15
N ASP A 17 32.90 -40.38 11.66
CA ASP A 17 32.57 -40.39 10.22
C ASP A 17 31.36 -39.51 9.90
N ALA A 18 31.48 -38.89 8.72
CA ALA A 18 30.67 -37.82 8.18
C ALA A 18 29.25 -38.25 7.75
N VAL A 19 28.29 -37.32 7.83
CA VAL A 19 27.07 -37.36 7.01
C VAL A 19 26.73 -35.97 6.45
N SER A 20 27.00 -35.85 5.14
CA SER A 20 26.39 -35.02 4.08
C SER A 20 25.63 -33.73 4.45
N LEU A 21 26.24 -32.60 4.07
CA LEU A 21 25.55 -31.35 3.71
C LEU A 21 25.18 -31.43 2.23
N ASP A 22 23.91 -31.73 1.93
CA ASP A 22 23.42 -31.64 0.55
C ASP A 22 23.04 -30.18 0.26
N LYS A 23 23.87 -29.53 -0.56
CA LYS A 23 23.60 -28.23 -1.16
C LYS A 23 22.69 -28.47 -2.36
N THR A 24 21.45 -28.03 -2.27
CA THR A 24 20.61 -27.82 -3.45
C THR A 24 20.31 -26.33 -3.57
N GLU A 25 21.17 -25.63 -4.31
CA GLU A 25 20.81 -24.39 -4.99
C GLU A 25 19.74 -24.74 -6.05
N SER A 26 18.53 -24.25 -5.86
CA SER A 26 17.50 -24.24 -6.90
C SER A 26 17.32 -22.82 -7.43
N SER A 27 17.81 -22.60 -8.65
CA SER A 27 17.63 -21.41 -9.50
C SER A 27 16.20 -20.85 -9.51
N PRO A 28 16.02 -19.54 -9.78
CA PRO A 28 14.71 -18.91 -9.85
C PRO A 28 13.92 -19.40 -11.05
N GLN A 29 12.78 -20.04 -10.79
CA GLN A 29 11.79 -20.34 -11.82
C GLN A 29 11.06 -19.05 -12.22
N GLN A 30 11.41 -18.60 -13.42
CA GLN A 30 10.74 -17.60 -14.21
C GLN A 30 9.25 -17.94 -14.33
N ALA A 31 8.39 -17.22 -13.59
CA ALA A 31 6.95 -17.34 -13.72
C ALA A 31 6.50 -16.64 -15.01
N VAL A 32 5.96 -17.46 -15.91
CA VAL A 32 5.51 -17.14 -17.26
C VAL A 32 4.40 -16.10 -17.20
N ALA A 33 4.58 -14.99 -17.93
CA ALA A 33 3.53 -14.01 -18.15
C ALA A 33 2.40 -14.68 -18.94
N VAL A 34 1.28 -14.97 -18.28
CA VAL A 34 0.03 -15.31 -18.95
C VAL A 34 -0.48 -14.02 -19.59
N GLY A 35 -0.19 -13.89 -20.89
CA GLY A 35 -0.81 -12.90 -21.76
C GLY A 35 -2.29 -13.21 -21.88
N GLY A 36 -3.08 -12.69 -20.94
CA GLY A 36 -4.48 -12.43 -21.17
C GLY A 36 -4.59 -11.05 -21.81
N ASP A 37 -5.12 -10.98 -23.03
CA ASP A 37 -5.63 -9.74 -23.61
C ASP A 37 -6.75 -9.21 -22.71
N HIS A 38 -6.36 -8.45 -21.69
CA HIS A 38 -7.28 -7.58 -21.00
C HIS A 38 -7.52 -6.38 -21.91
N PRO A 39 -8.78 -5.99 -22.16
CA PRO A 39 -9.05 -4.71 -22.80
C PRO A 39 -8.36 -3.63 -21.97
N LYS A 40 -7.41 -2.89 -22.58
CA LYS A 40 -6.73 -1.76 -21.95
C LYS A 40 -7.75 -0.91 -21.21
N SER A 41 -7.68 -0.94 -19.88
CA SER A 41 -8.45 -0.06 -19.02
C SER A 41 -8.15 1.37 -19.46
N LYS A 42 -9.19 2.14 -19.80
CA LYS A 42 -9.10 3.49 -20.41
C LYS A 42 -8.64 4.58 -19.43
N SER A 43 -7.64 4.34 -18.58
CA SER A 43 -7.19 5.34 -17.62
C SER A 43 -5.73 5.14 -17.19
N GLU A 44 -4.82 5.09 -18.16
CA GLU A 44 -3.40 5.24 -17.86
C GLU A 44 -3.10 6.74 -17.64
N PRO A 45 -2.24 7.09 -16.66
CA PRO A 45 -1.84 8.47 -16.45
C PRO A 45 -1.18 9.05 -17.70
N PHE A 46 -1.51 10.29 -18.01
CA PHE A 46 -1.01 10.98 -19.20
C PHE A 46 -0.66 12.43 -18.89
N ILE A 47 0.16 13.02 -19.76
CA ILE A 47 0.58 14.42 -19.65
C ILE A 47 -0.14 15.22 -20.72
N SER A 48 -0.80 16.30 -20.32
CA SER A 48 -1.28 17.34 -21.23
C SER A 48 -0.34 18.54 -21.19
N ILE A 49 -0.27 19.27 -22.30
CA ILE A 49 0.54 20.48 -22.43
C ILE A 49 -0.36 21.58 -22.98
N GLU A 50 -0.62 22.60 -22.16
CA GLU A 50 -1.42 23.77 -22.51
C GLU A 50 -0.61 25.02 -22.16
N ASP A 51 -0.42 25.93 -23.12
CA ASP A 51 0.37 27.16 -22.95
C ASP A 51 1.78 26.96 -22.34
N GLY A 52 2.39 25.79 -22.57
CA GLY A 52 3.71 25.42 -22.04
C GLY A 52 3.70 24.88 -20.61
N VAL A 53 2.53 24.73 -19.99
CA VAL A 53 2.34 24.09 -18.68
C VAL A 53 2.12 22.59 -18.89
N HIS A 54 2.91 21.78 -18.19
CA HIS A 54 2.76 20.33 -18.18
C HIS A 54 1.85 19.90 -17.03
N THR A 55 0.69 19.34 -17.34
CA THR A 55 -0.26 18.82 -16.35
C THR A 55 -0.30 17.30 -16.43
N ILE A 56 -0.20 16.64 -15.28
CA ILE A 56 -0.29 15.19 -15.17
C ILE A 56 -1.72 14.83 -14.75
N HIS A 57 -2.38 14.02 -15.56
CA HIS A 57 -3.68 13.42 -15.30
C HIS A 57 -3.50 11.95 -14.94
N GLY A 58 -4.54 11.32 -14.39
CA GLY A 58 -4.44 9.92 -13.96
C GLY A 58 -3.98 9.75 -12.52
N VAL A 59 -4.30 10.70 -11.63
CA VAL A 59 -3.81 10.65 -10.25
C VAL A 59 -4.37 9.43 -9.52
N ASP A 60 -3.46 8.62 -8.96
CA ASP A 60 -3.80 7.46 -8.16
C ASP A 60 -4.11 7.88 -6.73
N CYS A 61 -5.38 7.76 -6.34
CA CYS A 61 -5.90 8.25 -5.08
C CYS A 61 -6.27 7.10 -4.17
N ILE A 62 -5.78 7.12 -2.93
CA ILE A 62 -6.08 6.11 -1.91
C ILE A 62 -6.58 6.79 -0.65
N TRP A 63 -7.72 6.34 -0.15
CA TRP A 63 -8.23 6.67 1.17
C TRP A 63 -8.06 5.48 2.10
N HIS A 64 -7.52 5.74 3.29
CA HIS A 64 -7.40 4.78 4.38
C HIS A 64 -8.19 5.30 5.58
N ASN A 65 -9.38 4.74 5.81
CA ASN A 65 -10.14 5.05 7.02
C ASN A 65 -9.56 4.28 8.22
N MET A 66 -9.32 5.01 9.31
CA MET A 66 -8.83 4.47 10.58
C MET A 66 -9.96 4.25 11.59
N TYR A 67 -11.20 4.62 11.26
CA TYR A 67 -12.35 4.41 12.14
C TYR A 67 -12.84 2.96 12.06
N ALA A 68 -12.44 2.14 13.04
CA ALA A 68 -12.59 0.68 13.00
C ALA A 68 -14.04 0.18 12.94
N GLU A 69 -15.01 0.96 13.43
CA GLU A 69 -16.43 0.56 13.45
C GLU A 69 -17.15 0.85 12.12
N SER A 70 -16.54 1.63 11.22
CA SER A 70 -17.13 1.94 9.91
C SER A 70 -16.82 0.83 8.88
N THR A 71 -17.79 0.53 8.01
CA THR A 71 -17.59 -0.36 6.86
C THR A 71 -16.77 0.28 5.75
N PHE A 72 -16.65 1.61 5.72
CA PHE A 72 -15.74 2.33 4.83
C PHE A 72 -14.31 2.12 5.32
N THR A 73 -13.53 1.27 4.65
CA THR A 73 -12.16 0.92 5.07
C THR A 73 -11.12 1.57 4.16
N THR A 74 -10.43 0.78 3.34
CA THR A 74 -9.50 1.29 2.32
C THR A 74 -10.21 1.35 0.98
N PHE A 75 -10.05 2.48 0.30
CA PHE A 75 -10.61 2.71 -1.03
C PHE A 75 -9.54 3.28 -1.94
N ARG A 76 -9.41 2.72 -3.14
CA ARG A 76 -8.50 3.22 -4.18
C ARG A 76 -9.30 3.58 -5.41
N TRP A 77 -8.98 4.73 -5.97
CA TRP A 77 -9.59 5.24 -7.19
C TRP A 77 -8.55 6.00 -8.01
N ILE A 78 -8.54 5.75 -9.31
CA ILE A 78 -7.67 6.44 -10.26
C ILE A 78 -8.56 7.40 -11.03
N SER A 79 -8.30 8.71 -10.89
CA SER A 79 -9.00 9.69 -11.72
C SER A 79 -8.39 9.72 -13.11
N PRO A 80 -9.11 9.36 -14.19
CA PRO A 80 -8.52 9.40 -15.52
C PRO A 80 -8.15 10.81 -15.98
N TYR A 81 -8.90 11.82 -15.53
CA TYR A 81 -8.81 13.19 -16.07
C TYR A 81 -8.48 14.25 -15.02
N ASP A 82 -8.57 13.95 -13.72
CA ASP A 82 -8.16 14.94 -12.71
C ASP A 82 -6.64 14.94 -12.56
N ASP A 83 -6.11 16.14 -12.33
CA ASP A 83 -4.77 16.37 -11.83
C ASP A 83 -4.76 16.44 -10.30
N ILE A 84 -3.56 16.62 -9.73
CA ILE A 84 -3.40 16.62 -8.27
C ILE A 84 -4.13 17.79 -7.61
N ASP A 85 -4.16 18.96 -8.25
CA ASP A 85 -4.76 20.17 -7.68
C ASP A 85 -6.28 20.02 -7.60
N SER A 86 -6.89 19.49 -8.66
CA SER A 86 -8.31 19.12 -8.70
C SER A 86 -8.64 18.11 -7.60
N MET A 87 -7.81 17.10 -7.41
CA MET A 87 -8.02 16.09 -6.36
C MET A 87 -7.91 16.66 -4.94
N LEU A 88 -6.95 17.56 -4.69
CA LEU A 88 -6.82 18.24 -3.40
C LEU A 88 -8.06 19.10 -3.09
N ILE A 89 -8.62 19.78 -4.08
CA ILE A 89 -9.87 20.54 -3.92
C ILE A 89 -11.04 19.62 -3.57
N LYS A 90 -11.16 18.45 -4.23
CA LYS A 90 -12.21 17.46 -3.90
C LYS A 90 -12.08 16.96 -2.46
N VAL A 91 -10.86 16.67 -2.01
CA VAL A 91 -10.62 16.29 -0.61
C VAL A 91 -11.05 17.40 0.35
N ALA A 92 -10.67 18.65 0.08
CA ALA A 92 -11.07 19.79 0.92
C ALA A 92 -12.59 19.94 1.01
N ARG A 93 -13.31 19.82 -0.12
CA ARG A 93 -14.79 19.85 -0.15
C ARG A 93 -15.42 18.72 0.65
N ASN A 94 -14.86 17.51 0.56
CA ASN A 94 -15.36 16.37 1.32
C ASN A 94 -15.22 16.57 2.82
N VAL A 95 -14.13 17.21 3.26
CA VAL A 95 -13.93 17.59 4.68
C VAL A 95 -14.90 18.71 5.08
N GLU A 96 -15.07 19.73 4.25
CA GLU A 96 -16.03 20.83 4.49
C GLU A 96 -17.47 20.31 4.67
N GLN A 97 -17.87 19.30 3.87
CA GLN A 97 -19.17 18.64 3.97
C GLN A 97 -19.28 17.68 5.17
N GLY A 98 -18.22 17.52 5.97
CA GLY A 98 -18.20 16.61 7.12
C GLY A 98 -18.32 15.15 6.72
N LEU A 99 -17.78 14.75 5.55
CA LEU A 99 -17.75 13.33 5.17
C LEU A 99 -16.75 12.55 6.02
N TYR A 100 -15.60 13.16 6.31
CA TYR A 100 -14.56 12.60 7.16
C TYR A 100 -13.65 13.71 7.70
N SER A 101 -12.83 13.38 8.69
CA SER A 101 -11.72 14.21 9.13
C SER A 101 -10.39 13.65 8.62
N ILE A 102 -9.44 14.53 8.26
CA ILE A 102 -8.10 14.11 7.83
C ILE A 102 -7.22 13.90 9.06
N ILE A 103 -6.60 12.74 9.15
CA ILE A 103 -5.54 12.43 10.12
C ILE A 103 -4.18 12.79 9.52
N SER A 104 -3.94 12.36 8.29
CA SER A 104 -2.74 12.73 7.53
C SER A 104 -3.00 12.64 6.03
N MET A 105 -2.20 13.36 5.24
CA MET A 105 -2.32 13.35 3.79
C MET A 105 -0.93 13.46 3.16
N SER A 106 -0.68 12.69 2.11
CA SER A 106 0.52 12.75 1.30
C SER A 106 0.12 12.93 -0.16
N ALA A 107 0.73 13.91 -0.83
CA ALA A 107 0.41 14.25 -2.21
C ALA A 107 1.69 14.36 -3.04
N SER A 108 1.62 13.85 -4.27
CA SER A 108 2.64 14.01 -5.31
C SER A 108 1.93 14.30 -6.63
N LYS A 109 2.69 14.63 -7.69
CA LYS A 109 2.10 14.87 -9.02
C LYS A 109 1.33 13.67 -9.59
N HIS A 110 1.59 12.45 -9.11
CA HIS A 110 1.00 11.22 -9.63
C HIS A 110 0.07 10.52 -8.63
N SER A 111 0.13 10.88 -7.36
CA SER A 111 -0.53 10.11 -6.30
C SER A 111 -1.04 10.99 -5.17
N LEU A 112 -2.17 10.59 -4.60
CA LEU A 112 -2.75 11.19 -3.42
C LEU A 112 -3.10 10.08 -2.42
N THR A 113 -2.65 10.20 -1.18
CA THR A 113 -3.03 9.30 -0.11
C THR A 113 -3.61 10.10 1.04
N VAL A 114 -4.83 9.76 1.45
CA VAL A 114 -5.56 10.39 2.54
C VAL A 114 -5.78 9.35 3.63
N VAL A 115 -5.21 9.57 4.81
CA VAL A 115 -5.56 8.81 6.01
C VAL A 115 -6.60 9.63 6.76
N CYS A 116 -7.78 9.04 6.98
CA CYS A 116 -8.92 9.75 7.53
C CYS A 116 -9.59 8.98 8.68
N ALA A 117 -10.42 9.68 9.45
CA ALA A 117 -11.42 9.07 10.30
C ALA A 117 -12.81 9.43 9.76
N CYS A 118 -13.57 8.40 9.41
CA CYS A 118 -14.92 8.50 8.86
C CYS A 118 -15.83 7.53 9.61
N GLU A 119 -16.76 8.08 10.39
CA GLU A 119 -17.74 7.30 11.15
C GLU A 119 -18.85 6.71 10.28
N LYS A 120 -19.05 7.30 9.08
CA LYS A 120 -20.07 6.90 8.11
C LYS A 120 -19.71 5.58 7.44
N ASN A 121 -20.72 4.75 7.19
CA ASN A 121 -20.57 3.53 6.40
C ASN A 121 -20.62 3.84 4.90
N TRP A 122 -20.30 2.86 4.06
CA TRP A 122 -20.34 3.00 2.60
C TRP A 122 -21.69 3.51 2.08
N GLU A 123 -22.77 3.05 2.69
CA GLU A 123 -24.15 3.36 2.31
C GLU A 123 -24.54 4.80 2.63
N ASP A 124 -23.87 5.42 3.61
CA ASP A 124 -24.12 6.78 4.07
C ASP A 124 -23.27 7.82 3.32
N LEU A 125 -22.28 7.37 2.54
CA LEU A 125 -21.44 8.25 1.72
C LEU A 125 -22.16 8.62 0.42
N PRO A 126 -22.12 9.90 -0.01
CA PRO A 126 -22.75 10.30 -1.26
C PRO A 126 -22.21 9.53 -2.46
N VAL A 127 -23.08 9.04 -3.33
CA VAL A 127 -22.66 8.32 -4.54
C VAL A 127 -21.71 9.18 -5.37
N GLY A 128 -20.51 8.67 -5.62
CA GLY A 128 -19.48 9.37 -6.39
C GLY A 128 -18.82 10.54 -5.67
N TRP A 129 -18.83 10.59 -4.33
CA TRP A 129 -18.12 11.61 -3.54
C TRP A 129 -16.62 11.73 -3.88
N TYR A 130 -16.02 10.68 -4.44
CA TYR A 130 -14.64 10.66 -4.91
C TYR A 130 -14.45 11.25 -6.32
N CYS A 131 -15.53 11.40 -7.10
CA CYS A 131 -15.51 11.96 -8.46
C CYS A 131 -15.99 13.42 -8.55
N ARG A 132 -16.80 13.89 -7.59
CA ARG A 132 -17.54 15.17 -7.64
C ARG A 132 -16.71 16.39 -7.24
#